data_AF-A0ABD1DYH7-F1
#
_entry.id   AF-A0ABD1DYH7-F1
#
_cell.length_a   1.000
_cell.length_b   1.000
_cell.length_c   1.000
_cell.angle_alpha   90.00
_cell.angle_beta   90.00
_cell.angle_gamma   90.00
#
_symmetry.space_group_name_H-M   'P 1'
#
loop_
_entity.id
_entity.type
_entity.pdbx_description
1 polymer ?
#
loop_
_entity_poly.entity_id
_entity_poly.type
_entity_poly.pdbx_seq_one_letter_code
_entity_poly.pdbx_strand_id
1 'polypeptide(L)'
;MLHKIRIWIGAKRWNRSRQAEQDREALQRTVLEEIAYLRARSSTQILETGLQLPKEHLLELESLFGRALLNRTLELVYGKKPIKLYRTPDCVGQLYEVPGSEFAVVYKIFPGINYCTCKSYRFWVLQQRHQALCKHLLATRLAPLVDRVITEEITQQAYLEVKAALIRERLKPSEGRVDAGEGTSRQKP
;
A
#
# COMPACT_ATOMS: atom_id res chain seq x y z
N MET A 1 9.43 32.21 -30.08
CA MET A 1 8.15 31.44 -30.08
C MET A 1 8.22 30.12 -29.30
N LEU A 2 9.28 29.32 -29.43
CA LEU A 2 9.40 27.98 -28.81
C LEU A 2 9.41 27.97 -27.26
N HIS A 3 9.89 29.04 -26.62
CA HIS A 3 9.95 29.14 -25.15
C HIS A 3 8.55 29.28 -24.50
N LYS A 4 7.61 29.97 -25.16
CA LYS A 4 6.23 30.15 -24.65
C LYS A 4 5.39 28.86 -24.75
N ILE A 5 5.68 28.00 -25.75
CA ILE A 5 5.03 26.70 -25.92
C ILE A 5 5.48 25.69 -24.84
N ARG A 6 6.78 25.67 -24.48
CA ARG A 6 7.30 24.82 -23.39
C ARG A 6 6.72 25.16 -22.03
N ILE A 7 6.54 26.45 -21.73
CA ILE A 7 5.93 26.91 -20.46
C ILE A 7 4.44 26.54 -20.40
N TRP A 8 3.70 26.67 -21.51
CA TRP A 8 2.28 26.31 -21.56
C TRP A 8 2.02 24.80 -21.48
N ILE A 9 2.88 23.98 -22.11
CA ILE A 9 2.86 22.51 -21.96
C ILE A 9 3.24 22.10 -20.53
N GLY A 10 4.23 22.79 -19.93
CA GLY A 10 4.62 22.59 -18.52
C GLY A 10 3.50 22.92 -17.54
N ALA A 11 2.80 24.06 -17.73
CA ALA A 11 1.67 24.48 -16.91
C ALA A 11 0.45 23.55 -17.07
N LYS A 12 0.13 23.09 -18.30
CA LYS A 12 -0.93 22.09 -18.54
C LYS A 12 -0.58 20.69 -18.01
N ARG A 13 0.70 20.33 -17.93
CA ARG A 13 1.17 19.07 -17.33
C ARG A 13 1.18 19.15 -15.80
N TRP A 14 1.58 20.29 -15.24
CA TRP A 14 1.56 20.58 -13.80
C TRP A 14 0.12 20.63 -13.24
N ASN A 15 -0.82 21.25 -13.97
CA ASN A 15 -2.22 21.33 -13.56
C ASN A 15 -2.94 19.96 -13.65
N ARG A 16 -2.61 19.13 -14.65
CA ARG A 16 -3.07 17.73 -14.74
C ARG A 16 -2.46 16.82 -13.68
N SER A 17 -1.21 17.05 -13.31
CA SER A 17 -0.58 16.33 -12.20
C SER A 17 -1.22 16.67 -10.86
N ARG A 18 -1.55 17.94 -10.59
CA ARG A 18 -2.30 18.35 -9.39
C ARG A 18 -3.74 17.80 -9.37
N GLN A 19 -4.45 17.87 -10.49
CA GLN A 19 -5.79 17.28 -10.59
C GLN A 19 -5.74 15.78 -10.38
N ALA A 20 -4.80 15.06 -11.01
CA ALA A 20 -4.64 13.63 -10.78
C ALA A 20 -4.17 13.27 -9.35
N GLU A 21 -3.46 14.17 -8.65
CA GLU A 21 -3.08 14.00 -7.24
C GLU A 21 -4.31 14.22 -6.34
N GLN A 22 -5.12 15.24 -6.62
CA GLN A 22 -6.39 15.52 -5.92
C GLN A 22 -7.44 14.43 -6.18
N ASP A 23 -7.58 13.95 -7.42
CA ASP A 23 -8.46 12.85 -7.80
C ASP A 23 -8.01 11.54 -7.14
N ARG A 24 -6.71 11.37 -6.85
CA ARG A 24 -6.17 10.22 -6.10
C ARG A 24 -6.37 10.33 -4.60
N GLU A 25 -6.19 11.50 -4.02
CA GLU A 25 -6.53 11.74 -2.62
C GLU A 25 -8.03 11.63 -2.40
N ALA A 26 -8.83 12.07 -3.38
CA ALA A 26 -10.25 11.83 -3.46
C ALA A 26 -10.51 10.34 -3.61
N LEU A 27 -9.86 9.62 -4.53
CA LEU A 27 -10.01 8.15 -4.66
C LEU A 27 -9.62 7.42 -3.38
N GLN A 28 -8.56 7.85 -2.69
CA GLN A 28 -8.14 7.27 -1.41
C GLN A 28 -9.14 7.58 -0.29
N ARG A 29 -9.71 8.79 -0.27
CA ARG A 29 -10.80 9.17 0.64
C ARG A 29 -12.07 8.39 0.33
N THR A 30 -12.53 8.37 -0.91
CA THR A 30 -13.67 7.58 -1.39
C THR A 30 -13.47 6.10 -1.12
N VAL A 31 -12.27 5.54 -1.32
CA VAL A 31 -11.97 4.14 -0.97
C VAL A 31 -12.07 3.90 0.53
N LEU A 32 -11.59 4.83 1.36
CA LEU A 32 -11.67 4.72 2.81
C LEU A 32 -13.10 4.93 3.32
N GLU A 33 -13.85 5.84 2.71
CA GLU A 33 -15.28 6.10 2.94
C GLU A 33 -16.13 4.91 2.51
N GLU A 34 -15.84 4.32 1.35
CA GLU A 34 -16.53 3.12 0.86
C GLU A 34 -16.21 1.92 1.76
N ILE A 35 -14.94 1.71 2.12
CA ILE A 35 -14.56 0.67 3.10
C ILE A 35 -15.22 0.92 4.46
N ALA A 36 -15.35 2.17 4.91
CA ALA A 36 -16.02 2.54 6.15
C ALA A 36 -17.54 2.35 6.06
N TYR A 37 -18.15 2.69 4.93
CA TYR A 37 -19.55 2.49 4.61
C TYR A 37 -19.89 1.00 4.55
N LEU A 38 -19.05 0.20 3.89
CA LEU A 38 -19.13 -1.26 3.90
C LEU A 38 -19.03 -1.79 5.34
N ARG A 39 -18.08 -1.29 6.14
CA ARG A 39 -17.98 -1.60 7.59
C ARG A 39 -19.31 -1.34 8.33
N ALA A 40 -19.95 -0.20 8.07
CA ALA A 40 -21.20 0.20 8.72
C ALA A 40 -22.41 -0.63 8.25
N ARG A 41 -22.47 -1.03 6.98
CA ARG A 41 -23.53 -1.90 6.42
C ARG A 41 -23.37 -3.37 6.76
N SER A 42 -22.13 -3.85 6.82
CA SER A 42 -21.79 -5.22 7.17
C SER A 42 -22.27 -5.63 8.57
N SER A 43 -22.37 -4.66 9.50
CA SER A 43 -22.96 -4.88 10.83
C SER A 43 -24.44 -5.31 10.80
N THR A 44 -25.14 -5.15 9.68
CA THR A 44 -26.55 -5.53 9.52
C THR A 44 -26.80 -6.77 8.65
N GLN A 45 -25.79 -7.34 7.97
CA GLN A 45 -26.02 -8.40 6.95
C GLN A 45 -25.04 -9.60 6.97
N ILE A 46 -23.99 -9.60 7.81
CA ILE A 46 -22.98 -10.69 7.83
C ILE A 46 -23.48 -12.02 8.45
N LEU A 47 -24.72 -12.10 8.95
CA LEU A 47 -25.16 -13.28 9.72
C LEU A 47 -25.53 -14.53 8.88
N GLU A 48 -25.67 -14.48 7.56
CA GLU A 48 -26.26 -15.64 6.84
C GLU A 48 -25.47 -16.20 5.65
N THR A 49 -24.40 -15.56 5.16
CA THR A 49 -23.56 -16.13 4.09
C THR A 49 -22.09 -15.94 4.41
N GLY A 50 -21.43 -17.02 4.85
CA GLY A 50 -20.12 -16.96 5.50
C GLY A 50 -19.05 -16.13 4.80
N LEU A 51 -18.39 -15.26 5.57
CA LEU A 51 -17.07 -14.61 5.35
C LEU A 51 -16.70 -14.10 3.93
N GLN A 52 -17.65 -13.95 3.01
CA GLN A 52 -17.40 -13.53 1.62
C GLN A 52 -18.04 -12.18 1.32
N LEU A 53 -17.33 -11.35 0.56
CA LEU A 53 -17.85 -10.08 0.07
C LEU A 53 -18.99 -10.33 -0.94
N PRO A 54 -20.13 -9.63 -0.81
CA PRO A 54 -21.18 -9.63 -1.83
C PRO A 54 -20.66 -9.29 -3.23
N LYS A 55 -21.30 -9.86 -4.25
CA LYS A 55 -20.85 -9.75 -5.65
C LYS A 55 -20.84 -8.29 -6.13
N GLU A 56 -21.83 -7.51 -5.72
CA GLU A 56 -21.93 -6.07 -6.00
C GLU A 56 -20.69 -5.31 -5.53
N HIS A 57 -20.24 -5.57 -4.30
CA HIS A 57 -19.06 -4.93 -3.73
C HIS A 57 -17.77 -5.40 -4.43
N LEU A 58 -17.73 -6.66 -4.88
CA LEU A 58 -16.60 -7.13 -5.69
C LEU A 58 -16.52 -6.41 -7.05
N LEU A 59 -17.66 -6.11 -7.68
CA LEU A 59 -17.71 -5.37 -8.95
C LEU A 59 -17.28 -3.91 -8.78
N GLU A 60 -17.72 -3.26 -7.70
CA GLU A 60 -17.30 -1.90 -7.34
C GLU A 60 -15.79 -1.84 -7.08
N LEU A 61 -15.27 -2.76 -6.27
CA LEU A 61 -13.84 -2.87 -6.01
C LEU A 61 -13.04 -3.20 -7.29
N GLU A 62 -13.58 -4.02 -8.18
CA GLU A 62 -12.95 -4.34 -9.47
C GLU A 62 -12.87 -3.10 -10.36
N SER A 63 -13.93 -2.28 -10.39
CA SER A 63 -13.96 -1.02 -11.12
C SER A 63 -12.91 -0.03 -10.60
N LEU A 64 -12.77 0.08 -9.27
CA LEU A 64 -11.84 1.02 -8.62
C LEU A 64 -10.36 0.61 -8.72
N PHE A 65 -10.06 -0.68 -8.53
CA PHE A 65 -8.68 -1.17 -8.41
C PHE A 65 -8.19 -1.94 -9.63
N GLY A 66 -9.11 -2.31 -10.52
CA GLY A 66 -8.86 -3.25 -11.60
C GLY A 66 -8.80 -4.70 -11.11
N ARG A 67 -9.32 -5.59 -11.95
CA ARG A 67 -9.42 -7.04 -11.69
C ARG A 67 -8.12 -7.68 -11.22
N ALA A 68 -7.01 -7.33 -11.88
CA ALA A 68 -5.71 -7.92 -11.59
C ALA A 68 -5.18 -7.57 -10.19
N LEU A 69 -5.43 -6.35 -9.69
CA LEU A 69 -5.01 -5.96 -8.34
C LEU A 69 -5.95 -6.57 -7.29
N LEU A 70 -7.26 -6.54 -7.56
CA LEU A 70 -8.26 -7.12 -6.68
C LEU A 70 -8.04 -8.62 -6.48
N ASN A 71 -7.93 -9.41 -7.55
CA ASN A 71 -7.72 -10.86 -7.44
C ASN A 71 -6.50 -11.22 -6.60
N ARG A 72 -5.36 -10.56 -6.84
CA ARG A 72 -4.12 -10.75 -6.06
C ARG A 72 -4.27 -10.34 -4.60
N THR A 73 -5.22 -9.45 -4.30
CA THR A 73 -5.56 -9.05 -2.94
C THR A 73 -6.44 -10.10 -2.28
N LEU A 74 -7.46 -10.59 -2.98
CA LEU A 74 -8.35 -11.65 -2.49
C LEU A 74 -7.58 -12.95 -2.23
N GLU A 75 -6.64 -13.33 -3.11
CA GLU A 75 -5.71 -14.45 -2.88
C GLU A 75 -4.92 -14.31 -1.58
N LEU A 76 -4.64 -13.08 -1.16
CA LEU A 76 -3.92 -12.80 0.08
C LEU A 76 -4.85 -12.86 1.28
N VAL A 77 -6.04 -12.25 1.18
CA VAL A 77 -7.05 -12.21 2.25
C VAL A 77 -7.62 -13.61 2.55
N TYR A 78 -7.89 -14.40 1.51
CA TYR A 78 -8.43 -15.76 1.60
C TYR A 78 -7.33 -16.83 1.48
N GLY A 79 -6.06 -16.42 1.47
CA GLY A 79 -4.92 -17.30 1.33
C GLY A 79 -4.68 -18.18 2.54
N LYS A 80 -3.75 -19.14 2.40
CA LYS A 80 -3.37 -20.07 3.47
C LYS A 80 -2.69 -19.39 4.66
N LYS A 81 -1.95 -18.30 4.41
CA LYS A 81 -1.24 -17.55 5.46
C LYS A 81 -2.13 -16.39 5.90
N PRO A 82 -2.50 -16.32 7.19
CA PRO A 82 -3.38 -15.27 7.67
C PRO A 82 -2.66 -13.92 7.71
N ILE A 83 -3.44 -12.84 7.59
CA ILE A 83 -2.99 -11.50 7.93
C ILE A 83 -3.10 -11.36 9.45
N LYS A 84 -2.02 -10.91 10.09
CA LYS A 84 -2.00 -10.67 11.53
C LYS A 84 -2.11 -9.19 11.82
N LEU A 85 -2.80 -8.85 12.89
CA LEU A 85 -2.87 -7.50 13.44
C LEU A 85 -2.40 -7.52 14.87
N TYR A 86 -1.25 -6.91 15.10
CA TYR A 86 -0.70 -6.66 16.41
C TYR A 86 -1.30 -5.39 16.97
N ARG A 87 -1.78 -5.45 18.22
CA ARG A 87 -2.32 -4.29 18.93
C ARG A 87 -1.74 -4.20 20.34
N THR A 88 -1.44 -3.00 20.79
CA THR A 88 -1.11 -2.75 22.19
C THR A 88 -2.39 -2.78 23.04
N PRO A 89 -2.29 -3.01 24.36
CA PRO A 89 -3.47 -3.07 25.24
C PRO A 89 -4.30 -1.79 25.21
N ASP A 90 -3.65 -0.63 25.09
CA ASP A 90 -4.28 0.69 24.95
C ASP A 90 -4.87 0.94 23.54
N CYS A 91 -4.70 0.00 22.61
CA CYS A 91 -5.10 0.05 21.21
C CYS A 91 -4.51 1.20 20.37
N VAL A 92 -3.56 1.98 20.93
CA VAL A 92 -2.92 3.11 20.23
C VAL A 92 -1.87 2.62 19.24
N GLY A 93 -1.09 1.60 19.64
CA GLY A 93 -0.11 0.93 18.80
C GLY A 93 -0.77 -0.18 17.99
N GLN A 94 -0.71 -0.08 16.67
CA GLN A 94 -1.24 -1.10 15.77
C GLN A 94 -0.28 -1.38 14.61
N LEU A 95 -0.14 -2.65 14.24
CA LEU A 95 0.72 -3.08 13.15
C LEU A 95 0.15 -4.32 12.46
N TYR A 96 -0.03 -4.24 11.14
CA TYR A 96 -0.32 -5.41 10.32
C TYR A 96 0.95 -6.14 9.89
N GLU A 97 0.91 -7.46 9.93
CA GLU A 97 1.82 -8.33 9.21
C GLU A 97 1.09 -9.04 8.08
N VAL A 98 1.58 -8.80 6.87
CA VAL A 98 0.96 -9.24 5.62
C VAL A 98 1.92 -10.18 4.88
N PRO A 99 1.52 -11.42 4.59
CA PRO A 99 2.35 -12.35 3.83
C PRO A 99 2.74 -11.80 2.47
N GLY A 100 4.03 -11.89 2.12
CA GLY A 100 4.51 -11.64 0.78
C GLY A 100 4.28 -12.83 -0.15
N SER A 101 4.43 -12.60 -1.46
CA SER A 101 4.40 -13.67 -2.46
C SER A 101 5.66 -14.55 -2.42
N GLU A 102 6.79 -13.99 -1.97
CA GLU A 102 8.05 -14.72 -1.80
C GLU A 102 8.03 -15.49 -0.46
N PHE A 103 8.66 -16.67 -0.43
CA PHE A 103 8.75 -17.46 0.79
C PHE A 103 9.47 -16.67 1.91
N ALA A 104 8.97 -16.79 3.14
CA ALA A 104 9.46 -16.09 4.33
C ALA A 104 9.48 -14.54 4.26
N VAL A 105 8.90 -13.90 3.24
CA VAL A 105 8.76 -12.44 3.19
C VAL A 105 7.45 -12.04 3.86
N VAL A 106 7.51 -11.10 4.80
CA VAL A 106 6.36 -10.51 5.48
C VAL A 106 6.49 -8.99 5.43
N TYR A 107 5.40 -8.32 5.06
CA TYR A 107 5.32 -6.87 5.03
C TYR A 107 4.66 -6.33 6.29
N LYS A 108 5.34 -5.38 6.94
CA LYS A 108 4.88 -4.66 8.12
C LYS A 108 4.19 -3.36 7.68
N ILE A 109 2.91 -3.20 8.00
CA ILE A 109 2.08 -2.07 7.56
C ILE A 109 1.39 -1.44 8.77
N PHE A 110 1.65 -0.15 8.99
CA PHE A 110 0.97 0.62 10.04
C PHE A 110 -0.42 1.06 9.55
N PRO A 111 -1.49 0.87 10.34
CA PRO A 111 -2.80 1.40 10.00
C PRO A 111 -2.77 2.91 9.83
N GLY A 112 -3.62 3.43 8.94
CA GLY A 112 -3.68 4.87 8.64
C GLY A 112 -2.52 5.40 7.80
N ILE A 113 -1.41 4.67 7.68
CA ILE A 113 -0.28 5.04 6.82
C ILE A 113 -0.43 4.34 5.47
N ASN A 114 -0.51 5.11 4.39
CA ASN A 114 -0.56 4.56 3.04
C ASN A 114 0.84 4.23 2.51
N TYR A 115 1.54 3.28 3.13
CA TYR A 115 2.90 2.92 2.73
C TYR A 115 3.18 1.42 2.87
N CYS A 116 3.87 0.84 1.89
CA CYS A 116 4.35 -0.53 1.93
C CYS A 116 5.74 -0.61 1.31
N THR A 117 6.62 -1.42 1.89
CA THR A 117 8.00 -1.61 1.39
C THR A 117 8.11 -2.55 0.19
N CYS A 118 6.98 -3.08 -0.32
CA CYS A 118 7.00 -4.03 -1.42
C CYS A 118 7.42 -3.41 -2.76
N LYS A 119 7.99 -4.24 -3.64
CA LYS A 119 8.42 -3.85 -5.01
C LYS A 119 7.28 -3.21 -5.80
N SER A 120 6.07 -3.76 -5.72
CA SER A 120 4.89 -3.23 -6.41
C SER A 120 4.49 -1.84 -5.93
N TYR A 121 4.61 -1.53 -4.63
CA TYR A 121 4.33 -0.20 -4.12
C TYR A 121 5.34 0.82 -4.67
N ARG A 122 6.64 0.49 -4.57
CA ARG A 122 7.71 1.33 -5.12
C ARG A 122 7.51 1.62 -6.62
N PHE A 123 7.23 0.59 -7.41
CA PHE A 123 7.10 0.75 -8.86
C PHE A 123 5.76 1.35 -9.26
N TRP A 124 4.64 0.74 -8.90
CA TRP A 124 3.32 1.12 -9.43
C TRP A 124 2.72 2.35 -8.74
N VAL A 125 3.00 2.56 -7.46
CA VAL A 125 2.44 3.67 -6.69
C VAL A 125 3.37 4.88 -6.75
N LEU A 126 4.65 4.72 -6.39
CA LEU A 126 5.57 5.86 -6.30
C LEU A 126 6.17 6.28 -7.64
N GLN A 127 6.66 5.34 -8.45
CA GLN A 127 7.38 5.66 -9.69
C GLN A 127 6.43 5.89 -10.86
N GLN A 128 5.62 4.89 -11.21
CA GLN A 128 4.71 4.96 -12.37
C GLN A 128 3.44 5.75 -12.06
N ARG A 129 3.05 5.83 -10.78
CA ARG A 129 1.79 6.46 -10.37
C ARG A 129 0.59 5.91 -11.17
N HIS A 130 0.56 4.60 -11.40
CA HIS A 130 -0.54 3.92 -12.08
C HIS A 130 -1.58 3.36 -11.11
N GLN A 131 -1.20 3.15 -9.85
CA GLN A 131 -2.07 2.59 -8.81
C GLN A 131 -1.99 3.45 -7.55
N ALA A 132 -3.09 3.55 -6.81
CA ALA A 132 -3.11 4.24 -5.52
C ALA A 132 -2.59 3.37 -4.36
N LEU A 133 -2.70 2.05 -4.51
CA LEU A 133 -2.36 1.05 -3.49
C LEU A 133 -1.62 -0.13 -4.12
N CYS A 134 -0.82 -0.82 -3.32
CA CYS A 134 -0.41 -2.18 -3.64
C CYS A 134 -1.40 -3.18 -3.03
N LYS A 135 -1.32 -4.45 -3.46
CA LYS A 135 -2.20 -5.51 -2.94
C LYS A 135 -2.12 -5.69 -1.42
N HIS A 136 -0.97 -5.45 -0.80
CA HIS A 136 -0.80 -5.59 0.65
C HIS A 136 -1.58 -4.51 1.41
N LEU A 137 -1.53 -3.25 0.94
CA LEU A 137 -2.30 -2.16 1.52
C LEU A 137 -3.80 -2.31 1.30
N LEU A 138 -4.20 -2.83 0.14
CA LEU A 138 -5.61 -3.14 -0.09
C LEU A 138 -6.06 -4.30 0.80
N ALA A 139 -5.21 -5.31 1.02
CA ALA A 139 -5.51 -6.44 1.89
C ALA A 139 -5.70 -6.03 3.35
N THR A 140 -4.86 -5.14 3.90
CA THR A 140 -5.04 -4.66 5.29
C THR A 140 -6.32 -3.86 5.48
N ARG A 141 -6.87 -3.27 4.41
CA ARG A 141 -8.14 -2.56 4.44
C ARG A 141 -9.33 -3.51 4.31
N LEU A 142 -9.24 -4.51 3.44
CA LEU A 142 -10.32 -5.47 3.17
C LEU A 142 -10.43 -6.57 4.22
N ALA A 143 -9.33 -7.14 4.70
CA ALA A 143 -9.35 -8.29 5.59
C ALA A 143 -10.17 -8.07 6.88
N PRO A 144 -10.14 -6.90 7.54
CA PRO A 144 -11.01 -6.64 8.69
C PRO A 144 -12.51 -6.57 8.35
N LEU A 145 -12.88 -6.32 7.09
CA LEU A 145 -14.30 -6.25 6.67
C LEU A 145 -14.95 -7.63 6.55
N VAL A 146 -14.13 -8.66 6.42
CA VAL A 146 -14.55 -10.05 6.17
C VAL A 146 -14.07 -10.99 7.27
N ASP A 147 -13.68 -10.43 8.42
CA ASP A 147 -13.17 -11.17 9.58
C ASP A 147 -12.03 -12.15 9.26
N ARG A 148 -11.11 -11.73 8.37
CA ARG A 148 -9.92 -12.49 7.96
C ARG A 148 -8.63 -11.97 8.57
N VAL A 149 -8.70 -11.43 9.78
CA VAL A 149 -7.55 -10.92 10.52
C VAL A 149 -7.41 -11.65 11.84
N ILE A 150 -6.22 -12.19 12.10
CA ILE A 150 -5.87 -12.73 13.41
C ILE A 150 -5.31 -11.58 14.25
N THR A 151 -5.98 -11.25 15.34
CA THR A 151 -5.53 -10.20 16.25
C THR A 151 -4.69 -10.80 17.36
N GLU A 152 -3.50 -10.25 17.58
CA GLU A 152 -2.57 -10.64 18.65
C GLU A 152 -2.24 -9.38 19.48
N GLU A 153 -2.24 -9.52 20.80
CA GLU A 153 -1.81 -8.43 21.69
C GLU A 153 -0.28 -8.41 21.80
N ILE A 154 0.32 -7.22 21.80
CA ILE A 154 1.76 -7.02 22.01
C ILE A 154 2.02 -5.93 23.04
N THR A 155 3.14 -6.03 23.74
CA THR A 155 3.52 -5.00 24.71
C THR A 155 3.87 -3.67 24.01
N GLN A 156 3.67 -2.56 24.74
CA GLN A 156 4.05 -1.24 24.25
C GLN A 156 5.53 -1.19 23.83
N GLN A 157 6.39 -1.82 24.64
CA GLN A 157 7.83 -1.88 24.38
C GLN A 157 8.14 -2.62 23.08
N ALA A 158 7.55 -3.79 22.84
CA ALA A 158 7.75 -4.55 21.62
C ALA A 158 7.28 -3.76 20.37
N TYR A 159 6.14 -3.06 20.46
CA TYR A 159 5.65 -2.20 19.38
C TYR A 159 6.65 -1.09 19.04
N LEU A 160 7.18 -0.40 20.05
CA LEU A 160 8.17 0.66 19.87
C LEU A 160 9.48 0.14 19.28
N GLU A 161 9.93 -1.05 19.69
CA GLU A 161 11.12 -1.69 19.14
C GLU A 161 10.96 -2.01 17.65
N VAL A 162 9.82 -2.57 17.24
CA VAL A 162 9.52 -2.84 15.83
C VAL A 162 9.50 -1.55 15.03
N LYS A 163 8.83 -0.50 15.54
CA LYS A 163 8.77 0.81 14.90
C LYS A 163 10.18 1.41 14.73
N ALA A 164 11.00 1.35 15.77
CA ALA A 164 12.37 1.87 15.73
C ALA A 164 13.27 1.06 14.78
N ALA A 165 13.13 -0.26 14.74
CA ALA A 165 13.86 -1.13 13.82
C ALA A 165 13.54 -0.81 12.35
N LEU A 166 12.26 -0.63 12.02
CA LEU A 166 11.83 -0.27 10.67
C LEU A 166 12.39 1.10 10.25
N ILE A 167 12.43 2.08 11.15
CA ILE A 167 13.02 3.39 10.87
C ILE A 167 14.53 3.23 10.61
N ARG A 168 15.26 2.52 11.48
CA ARG A 168 16.71 2.32 11.33
C ARG A 168 17.09 1.61 10.05
N GLU A 169 16.35 0.57 9.66
CA GLU A 169 16.58 -0.15 8.39
C GLU A 169 16.50 0.78 7.17
N ARG A 170 15.63 1.80 7.24
CA ARG A 170 15.36 2.72 6.14
C ARG A 170 16.24 3.98 6.14
N LEU A 171 16.73 4.38 7.31
CA LEU A 171 17.62 5.54 7.46
C LEU A 171 19.11 5.20 7.36
N LYS A 172 19.49 3.93 7.10
CA LYS A 172 20.89 3.59 6.81
C LYS A 172 21.41 4.57 5.75
N PRO A 173 22.42 5.42 6.08
CA PRO A 173 23.01 6.32 5.10
C PRO A 173 23.45 5.48 3.91
N SER A 174 23.20 5.97 2.70
CA SER A 174 23.80 5.37 1.51
C SER A 174 25.31 5.57 1.61
N GLU A 175 26.02 4.64 2.24
CA GLU A 175 27.47 4.60 2.21
C GLU A 175 27.90 4.40 0.76
N GLY A 176 28.47 5.47 0.18
CA GLY A 176 29.40 5.45 -0.95
C GLY A 176 28.96 4.68 -2.19
N ARG A 177 28.08 5.28 -3.01
CA ARG A 177 28.15 5.03 -4.46
C ARG A 177 29.32 5.85 -4.99
N VAL A 178 30.54 5.30 -4.85
CA VAL A 178 31.72 5.83 -5.54
C VAL A 178 31.48 5.53 -7.01
N ASP A 179 31.08 6.53 -7.78
CA ASP A 179 31.09 6.45 -9.24
C ASP A 179 32.54 6.23 -9.67
N ALA A 180 32.87 4.99 -10.04
CA ALA A 180 34.08 4.67 -10.75
C ALA A 180 33.98 5.29 -12.15
N GLY A 181 34.36 6.57 -12.26
CA GLY A 181 34.63 7.23 -13.52
C GLY A 181 35.82 6.55 -14.17
N GLU A 182 35.52 5.63 -15.09
CA GLU A 182 36.47 4.93 -15.94
C GLU A 182 37.08 5.93 -16.93
N GLY A 183 38.21 6.55 -16.54
CA GLY A 183 39.03 7.37 -17.41
C GLY A 183 39.88 6.50 -18.33
N THR A 184 39.35 6.14 -19.50
CA THR A 184 40.14 5.52 -20.57
C THR A 184 41.14 6.53 -21.14
N SER A 185 42.39 6.47 -20.69
CA SER A 185 43.50 7.14 -21.37
C SER A 185 43.95 6.26 -22.54
N ARG A 186 43.68 6.73 -23.76
CA ARG A 186 44.18 6.13 -25.00
C ARG A 186 45.68 6.39 -25.11
N GLN A 187 46.50 5.34 -25.02
CA GLN A 187 47.82 5.34 -25.63
C GLN A 187 47.68 4.84 -27.07
N LYS A 188 48.20 5.63 -28.01
CA LYS A 188 48.27 5.31 -29.44
C LYS A 188 49.74 5.00 -29.76
N PRO A 189 50.06 3.89 -30.46
CA PRO A 189 51.34 3.75 -31.14
C PRO A 189 51.42 4.64 -32.38
#